data_AF-A0A7C3XI96-F1
#
_entry.id   AF-A0A7C3XI96-F1
#
_cell.length_a   1.000
_cell.length_b   1.000
_cell.length_c   1.000
_cell.angle_alpha   90.00
_cell.angle_beta   90.00
_cell.angle_gamma   90.00
#
_symmetry.space_group_name_H-M   'P 1'
#
loop_
_entity.id
_entity.type
_entity.pdbx_description
1 polymer ?
#
loop_
_entity_poly.entity_id
_entity_poly.type
_entity_poly.pdbx_seq_one_letter_code
_entity_poly.pdbx_strand_id
1 'polypeptide(L)'
;MKSIGISENLKNPFFKANTTNLFYSADLVESWLRNHISDLNSSHNVYTLLLTNLTGHVPSVTSKQYDAYLNKSISELTPHYYNVTYIDQDLGIKVKRRWMTSWGGCGRLYYIDLSAGPSNITRQFPLQWAVRSNNIELGSTYGIKWLTQFLSDYIYGAVEGLFTPDFIYPPRLSKRYFIDILIIDNRTDLKTPQIDTTLNSSIIKSELERLLPFAEVHVNTRFMNVTESPGLTSLVINSTSPTRRHNATIVDLRPIYYWLSEDGEGHMKDFFNMTVDSLNIPVMAFIFTGEYQFGFTFKEDVEYMSPRSIWGLALGDLVLVSHSSRDLVRGNFTDPKQPGKGFGLTHTILHEVGHMLGLVHPFRVDPTQDFVASVMAYYPYEYRFSQFDVDTLLRGYADLLIMSSTADVEEARLNPLTYWLSLSVKKRLEDAERYYENMNYKEALIASIEAKSLSSMLREWDQLALKISTILIIVILTAGCTVVAVLGLYLLHRKHQSWAYVYWLNEVLNLYGNIFDK
;
A
#
# COMPACT_ATOMS: atom_id res chain seq x y z
N MET A 1 -14.34 38.39 -13.76
CA MET A 1 -13.20 37.47 -13.52
C MET A 1 -12.72 36.92 -14.86
N LYS A 2 -11.41 36.78 -15.08
CA LYS A 2 -10.90 36.06 -16.26
C LYS A 2 -11.05 34.56 -16.02
N SER A 3 -11.63 33.84 -16.99
CA SER A 3 -11.70 32.37 -16.94
C SER A 3 -10.27 31.79 -16.93
N ILE A 4 -10.03 30.79 -16.09
CA ILE A 4 -8.78 30.01 -16.10
C ILE A 4 -8.78 28.92 -17.19
N GLY A 5 -9.92 28.71 -17.85
CA GLY A 5 -10.05 27.72 -18.92
C GLY A 5 -9.32 28.17 -20.19
N ILE A 6 -8.52 27.28 -20.77
CA ILE A 6 -7.78 27.50 -22.02
C ILE A 6 -8.46 26.70 -23.12
N SER A 7 -8.93 27.39 -24.16
CA SER A 7 -9.51 26.76 -25.34
C SER A 7 -8.41 26.32 -26.30
N GLU A 8 -8.43 25.04 -26.71
CA GLU A 8 -7.51 24.48 -27.69
C GLU A 8 -8.29 23.71 -28.76
N ASN A 9 -8.05 24.01 -30.04
CA ASN A 9 -8.58 23.21 -31.15
C ASN A 9 -7.58 22.10 -31.50
N LEU A 10 -7.90 20.87 -31.14
CA LEU A 10 -7.02 19.72 -31.36
C LEU A 10 -7.80 18.41 -31.48
N LYS A 11 -7.14 17.38 -32.00
CA LYS A 11 -7.73 16.05 -32.18
C LYS A 11 -8.08 15.43 -30.83
N ASN A 12 -9.36 15.30 -30.56
CA ASN A 12 -9.84 14.61 -29.37
C ASN A 12 -9.81 13.09 -29.59
N PRO A 13 -9.15 12.31 -28.70
CA PRO A 13 -8.94 10.89 -28.89
C PRO A 13 -10.25 10.09 -28.87
N PHE A 14 -11.26 10.55 -28.12
CA PHE A 14 -12.55 9.89 -28.05
C PHE A 14 -13.33 10.05 -29.36
N PHE A 15 -13.50 11.30 -29.82
CA PHE A 15 -14.24 11.60 -31.04
C PHE A 15 -13.47 11.26 -32.33
N LYS A 16 -12.15 11.04 -32.22
CA LYS A 16 -11.23 10.84 -33.35
C LYS A 16 -11.27 11.98 -34.38
N ALA A 17 -11.67 13.17 -33.96
CA ALA A 17 -11.83 14.37 -34.78
C ALA A 17 -11.27 15.60 -34.06
N ASN A 18 -11.01 16.68 -34.81
CA ASN A 18 -10.65 17.97 -34.21
C ASN A 18 -11.89 18.59 -33.56
N THR A 19 -11.75 18.99 -32.31
CA THR A 19 -12.81 19.61 -31.52
C THR A 19 -12.29 20.85 -30.81
N THR A 20 -13.18 21.77 -30.45
CA THR A 20 -12.84 22.93 -29.61
C THR A 20 -12.90 22.47 -28.15
N ASN A 21 -11.75 22.13 -27.56
CA ASN A 21 -11.69 21.58 -26.20
C ASN A 21 -11.34 22.70 -25.21
N LEU A 22 -12.10 22.80 -24.13
CA LEU A 22 -11.76 23.69 -23.03
C LEU A 22 -11.02 22.92 -21.93
N PHE A 23 -9.82 23.35 -21.57
CA PHE A 23 -9.05 22.72 -20.50
C PHE A 23 -8.90 23.63 -19.28
N TYR A 24 -9.14 23.07 -18.10
CA TYR A 24 -8.88 23.69 -16.81
C TYR A 24 -7.67 23.04 -16.15
N SER A 25 -6.79 23.81 -15.52
CA SER A 25 -5.69 23.24 -14.73
C SER A 25 -6.25 22.55 -13.49
N ALA A 26 -5.98 21.25 -13.37
CA ALA A 26 -6.52 20.44 -12.27
C ALA A 26 -5.96 20.90 -10.91
N ASP A 27 -4.66 21.20 -10.85
CA ASP A 27 -3.99 21.71 -9.64
C ASP A 27 -4.58 23.04 -9.16
N LEU A 28 -4.88 23.97 -10.09
CA LEU A 28 -5.48 25.26 -9.74
C LEU A 28 -6.91 25.09 -9.24
N VAL A 29 -7.69 24.16 -9.84
CA VAL A 29 -9.06 23.88 -9.41
C VAL A 29 -9.07 23.22 -8.03
N GLU A 30 -8.23 22.21 -7.79
CA GLU A 30 -8.10 21.59 -6.47
C GLU A 30 -7.64 22.61 -5.41
N SER A 31 -6.63 23.42 -5.72
CA SER A 31 -6.14 24.46 -4.82
C SER A 31 -7.23 25.46 -4.47
N TRP A 32 -8.03 25.87 -5.45
CA TRP A 32 -9.17 26.76 -5.22
C TRP A 32 -10.23 26.10 -4.34
N LEU A 33 -10.64 24.86 -4.65
CA LEU A 33 -11.63 24.11 -3.87
C LEU A 33 -11.19 23.92 -2.41
N ARG A 34 -9.92 23.58 -2.18
CA ARG A 34 -9.36 23.44 -0.83
C ARG A 34 -9.41 24.74 -0.03
N ASN A 35 -9.15 25.88 -0.66
CA ASN A 35 -9.19 27.18 0.01
C ASN A 35 -10.62 27.67 0.31
N HIS A 36 -11.64 27.06 -0.30
CA HIS A 36 -13.05 27.39 -0.11
C HIS A 36 -13.84 26.21 0.48
N ILE A 37 -13.15 25.18 0.98
CA ILE A 37 -13.81 23.97 1.49
C ILE A 37 -14.62 24.26 2.76
N SER A 38 -14.20 25.26 3.54
CA SER A 38 -14.92 25.75 4.71
C SER A 38 -16.31 26.30 4.38
N ASP A 39 -16.50 26.77 3.15
CA ASP A 39 -17.79 27.28 2.68
C ASP A 39 -18.77 26.13 2.38
N LEU A 40 -18.23 24.91 2.17
CA LEU A 40 -18.98 23.70 1.89
C LEU A 40 -19.16 22.82 3.14
N ASN A 41 -18.23 22.87 4.09
CA ASN A 41 -18.26 22.08 5.33
C ASN A 41 -17.50 22.78 6.47
N SER A 42 -18.06 22.81 7.67
CA SER A 42 -17.41 23.40 8.86
C SER A 42 -16.39 22.48 9.54
N SER A 43 -16.35 21.19 9.19
CA SER A 43 -15.43 20.22 9.78
C SER A 43 -14.04 20.31 9.16
N HIS A 44 -13.01 20.39 10.01
CA HIS A 44 -11.62 20.36 9.60
C HIS A 44 -11.17 18.89 9.44
N ASN A 45 -10.28 18.64 8.47
CA ASN A 45 -9.59 17.34 8.29
C ASN A 45 -10.44 16.13 7.88
N VAL A 46 -11.58 16.32 7.22
CA VAL A 46 -12.43 15.23 6.70
C VAL A 46 -12.11 14.86 5.25
N TYR A 47 -12.40 13.61 4.87
CA TYR A 47 -12.52 13.24 3.46
C TYR A 47 -13.71 13.95 2.82
N THR A 48 -13.47 14.60 1.69
CA THR A 48 -14.51 15.28 0.92
C THR A 48 -14.50 14.79 -0.52
N LEU A 49 -15.62 14.19 -0.92
CA LEU A 49 -15.92 13.87 -2.31
C LEU A 49 -16.90 14.90 -2.85
N LEU A 50 -16.53 15.61 -3.91
CA LEU A 50 -17.40 16.56 -4.59
C LEU A 50 -17.83 16.00 -5.95
N LEU A 51 -19.09 15.62 -6.09
CA LEU A 51 -19.69 15.29 -7.40
C LEU A 51 -20.43 16.50 -7.93
N THR A 52 -20.01 17.02 -9.08
CA THR A 52 -20.66 18.19 -9.71
C THR A 52 -21.23 17.83 -11.06
N ASN A 53 -22.35 18.46 -11.41
CA ASN A 53 -22.82 18.52 -12.79
C ASN A 53 -22.82 19.99 -13.20
N LEU A 54 -21.82 20.39 -13.98
CA LEU A 54 -21.65 21.78 -14.39
C LEU A 54 -22.34 22.09 -15.74
N THR A 55 -23.23 21.22 -16.20
CA THR A 55 -24.00 21.44 -17.43
C THR A 55 -24.72 22.78 -17.38
N GLY A 56 -24.48 23.64 -18.38
CA GLY A 56 -25.06 24.99 -18.45
C GLY A 56 -24.24 26.08 -17.76
N HIS A 57 -23.21 25.71 -16.97
CA HIS A 57 -22.29 26.65 -16.33
C HIS A 57 -20.91 26.70 -16.98
N VAL A 58 -20.48 25.58 -17.56
CA VAL A 58 -19.26 25.47 -18.39
C VAL A 58 -19.60 24.85 -19.74
N PRO A 59 -18.80 25.10 -20.80
CA PRO A 59 -18.98 24.42 -22.09
C PRO A 59 -18.94 22.91 -21.91
N SER A 60 -19.99 22.23 -22.37
CA SER A 60 -20.11 20.77 -22.25
C SER A 60 -20.86 20.23 -23.47
N VAL A 61 -20.63 18.96 -23.80
CA VAL A 61 -21.26 18.33 -24.97
C VAL A 61 -22.76 18.20 -24.73
N THR A 62 -23.57 18.78 -25.61
CA THR A 62 -25.03 18.74 -25.57
C THR A 62 -25.59 17.48 -26.23
N SER A 63 -26.83 17.12 -25.87
CA SER A 63 -27.56 16.03 -26.54
C SER A 63 -27.67 16.21 -28.06
N LYS A 64 -27.78 17.46 -28.54
CA LYS A 64 -27.81 17.77 -29.98
C LYS A 64 -26.46 17.50 -30.66
N GLN A 65 -25.37 17.88 -30.00
CA GLN A 65 -24.00 17.59 -30.48
C GLN A 65 -23.73 16.09 -30.51
N TYR A 66 -24.28 15.32 -29.55
CA TYR A 66 -24.24 13.86 -29.62
C TYR A 66 -24.98 13.31 -30.83
N ASP A 67 -26.25 13.68 -31.02
CA ASP A 67 -27.06 13.19 -32.13
C ASP A 67 -26.40 13.52 -33.47
N ALA A 68 -25.78 14.71 -33.58
CA ALA A 68 -25.00 15.10 -34.74
C ALA A 68 -23.75 14.22 -34.94
N TYR A 69 -22.98 13.98 -33.87
CA TYR A 69 -21.82 13.09 -33.89
C TYR A 69 -22.20 11.66 -34.36
N LEU A 70 -23.28 11.08 -33.83
CA LEU A 70 -23.76 9.75 -34.25
C LEU A 70 -24.17 9.71 -35.73
N ASN A 71 -24.85 10.76 -36.18
CA ASN A 71 -25.28 10.89 -37.57
C ASN A 71 -24.13 11.27 -38.52
N LYS A 72 -22.89 11.36 -38.01
CA LYS A 72 -21.69 11.82 -38.72
C LYS A 72 -21.92 13.20 -39.39
N SER A 73 -22.86 13.98 -38.87
CA SER A 73 -23.03 15.36 -39.27
C SER A 73 -22.03 16.19 -38.48
N ILE A 74 -21.25 17.01 -39.19
CA ILE A 74 -20.19 17.79 -38.59
C ILE A 74 -20.85 18.90 -37.75
N SER A 75 -21.00 18.67 -36.45
CA SER A 75 -21.26 19.72 -35.47
C SER A 75 -19.98 20.10 -34.75
N GLU A 76 -19.78 21.39 -34.47
CA GLU A 76 -18.72 21.82 -33.57
C GLU A 76 -18.95 21.20 -32.19
N LEU A 77 -18.06 20.30 -31.77
CA LEU A 77 -18.08 19.66 -30.47
C LEU A 77 -17.26 20.51 -29.48
N THR A 78 -17.85 20.80 -28.33
CA THR A 78 -17.28 21.71 -27.32
C THR A 78 -17.16 21.05 -25.93
N PRO A 79 -16.44 19.93 -25.79
CA PRO A 79 -16.22 19.30 -24.50
C PRO A 79 -15.27 20.12 -23.62
N HIS A 80 -15.35 19.93 -22.31
CA HIS A 80 -14.33 20.39 -21.37
C HIS A 80 -13.69 19.25 -20.58
N TYR A 81 -12.50 19.52 -20.08
CA TYR A 81 -11.66 18.59 -19.35
C TYR A 81 -10.73 19.31 -18.37
N TYR A 82 -10.09 18.54 -17.51
CA TYR A 82 -8.97 18.97 -16.68
C TYR A 82 -7.63 18.50 -17.27
N ASN A 83 -6.56 19.20 -16.94
CA ASN A 83 -5.20 18.86 -17.36
C ASN A 83 -4.16 19.12 -16.25
N VAL A 84 -3.05 18.41 -16.35
CA VAL A 84 -1.81 18.66 -15.59
C VAL A 84 -0.61 18.51 -16.53
N THR A 85 0.52 19.10 -16.15
CA THR A 85 1.77 18.96 -16.90
C THR A 85 2.81 18.27 -16.04
N TYR A 86 3.12 17.04 -16.40
CA TYR A 86 4.19 16.28 -15.81
C TYR A 86 5.54 16.70 -16.36
N ILE A 87 6.57 16.68 -15.51
CA ILE A 87 7.98 16.84 -15.88
C ILE A 87 8.78 15.75 -15.18
N ASP A 88 9.46 14.91 -15.97
CA ASP A 88 10.38 13.90 -15.45
C ASP A 88 11.57 14.56 -14.76
N GLN A 89 11.84 14.19 -13.51
CA GLN A 89 12.87 14.83 -12.69
C GLN A 89 14.27 14.25 -12.96
N ASP A 90 14.37 13.13 -13.66
CA ASP A 90 15.64 12.51 -14.03
C ASP A 90 16.12 13.05 -15.38
N LEU A 91 15.27 12.96 -16.41
CA LEU A 91 15.62 13.22 -17.82
C LEU A 91 14.77 14.32 -18.48
N GLY A 92 13.90 14.99 -17.72
CA GLY A 92 13.33 16.30 -18.10
C GLY A 92 12.22 16.28 -19.15
N ILE A 93 11.74 15.12 -19.59
CA ILE A 93 10.64 15.06 -20.56
C ILE A 93 9.38 15.67 -19.96
N LYS A 94 8.69 16.51 -20.74
CA LYS A 94 7.44 17.14 -20.33
C LYS A 94 6.27 16.46 -21.01
N VAL A 95 5.25 16.06 -20.26
CA VAL A 95 4.06 15.42 -20.79
C VAL A 95 2.82 16.15 -20.28
N LYS A 96 2.06 16.74 -21.21
CA LYS A 96 0.78 17.36 -20.88
C LYS A 96 -0.32 16.29 -20.85
N ARG A 97 -0.77 15.94 -19.65
CA ARG A 97 -1.84 14.98 -19.39
C ARG A 97 -3.17 15.71 -19.48
N ARG A 98 -4.01 15.33 -20.44
CA ARG A 98 -5.27 16.00 -20.79
C ARG A 98 -6.44 15.04 -20.54
N TRP A 99 -7.66 15.43 -20.90
CA TRP A 99 -8.80 14.49 -20.95
C TRP A 99 -9.28 13.93 -19.60
N MET A 100 -8.87 14.58 -18.51
CA MET A 100 -9.29 14.21 -17.16
C MET A 100 -10.66 14.79 -16.87
N THR A 101 -11.47 14.06 -16.11
CA THR A 101 -12.85 14.45 -15.72
C THR A 101 -13.01 14.54 -14.19
N SER A 102 -11.97 14.19 -13.46
CA SER A 102 -11.86 14.26 -12.01
C SER A 102 -10.43 14.61 -11.63
N TRP A 103 -10.20 15.03 -10.40
CA TRP A 103 -8.88 15.26 -9.84
C TRP A 103 -8.91 15.38 -8.31
N GLY A 104 -7.75 15.18 -7.68
CA GLY A 104 -7.51 15.44 -6.26
C GLY A 104 -6.24 14.75 -5.78
N GLY A 105 -6.05 14.64 -4.47
CA GLY A 105 -4.98 13.87 -3.85
C GLY A 105 -3.85 14.69 -3.22
N CYS A 106 -3.79 16.01 -3.43
CA CYS A 106 -2.88 16.88 -2.66
C CYS A 106 -3.33 17.04 -1.19
N GLY A 107 -4.58 16.67 -0.90
CA GLY A 107 -5.18 16.60 0.43
C GLY A 107 -6.32 15.59 0.42
N ARG A 108 -7.21 15.64 1.41
CA ARG A 108 -8.38 14.73 1.53
C ARG A 108 -9.58 15.12 0.66
N LEU A 109 -9.34 15.85 -0.42
CA LEU A 109 -10.36 16.31 -1.35
C LEU A 109 -10.21 15.60 -2.69
N TYR A 110 -11.32 15.10 -3.22
CA TYR A 110 -11.42 14.57 -4.57
C TYR A 110 -12.69 15.10 -5.22
N TYR A 111 -12.60 15.57 -6.47
CA TYR A 111 -13.77 16.05 -7.20
C TYR A 111 -13.96 15.29 -8.50
N ILE A 112 -15.22 15.09 -8.87
CA ILE A 112 -15.65 14.43 -10.11
C ILE A 112 -16.64 15.38 -10.80
N ASP A 113 -16.30 15.79 -12.02
CA ASP A 113 -17.19 16.58 -12.87
C ASP A 113 -17.94 15.67 -13.83
N LEU A 114 -19.21 15.44 -13.51
CA LEU A 114 -20.11 14.58 -14.27
C LEU A 114 -20.50 15.19 -15.62
N SER A 115 -20.23 16.47 -15.90
CA SER A 115 -20.47 17.05 -17.23
C SER A 115 -19.21 17.12 -18.09
N ALA A 116 -18.02 16.86 -17.54
CA ALA A 116 -16.77 16.79 -18.28
C ALA A 116 -16.67 15.50 -19.10
N GLY A 117 -16.00 15.57 -20.25
CA GLY A 117 -15.84 14.41 -21.11
C GLY A 117 -16.61 14.46 -22.42
N PRO A 118 -16.71 13.30 -23.10
CA PRO A 118 -16.33 11.94 -22.69
C PRO A 118 -14.81 11.72 -22.66
N SER A 119 -14.33 10.87 -21.76
CA SER A 119 -12.91 10.55 -21.64
C SER A 119 -12.56 9.25 -22.36
N ASN A 120 -11.53 9.28 -23.22
CA ASN A 120 -10.98 8.06 -23.82
C ASN A 120 -10.20 7.20 -22.81
N ILE A 121 -9.82 7.77 -21.66
CA ILE A 121 -9.05 7.08 -20.63
C ILE A 121 -9.99 6.22 -19.78
N THR A 122 -11.04 6.83 -19.20
CA THR A 122 -12.01 6.12 -18.37
C THR A 122 -13.12 5.44 -19.16
N ARG A 123 -13.29 5.81 -20.45
CA ARG A 123 -14.36 5.36 -21.35
C ARG A 123 -15.77 5.71 -20.85
N GLN A 124 -15.90 6.68 -19.96
CA GLN A 124 -17.18 7.15 -19.40
C GLN A 124 -17.74 8.34 -20.18
N PHE A 125 -19.06 8.43 -20.21
CA PHE A 125 -19.80 9.56 -20.80
C PHE A 125 -20.16 10.59 -19.74
N PRO A 126 -20.18 11.89 -20.10
CA PRO A 126 -20.76 12.90 -19.22
C PRO A 126 -22.28 12.64 -19.04
N LEU A 127 -22.82 13.00 -17.88
CA LEU A 127 -24.17 12.66 -17.42
C LEU A 127 -25.25 13.03 -18.43
N GLN A 128 -25.26 14.26 -18.96
CA GLN A 128 -26.24 14.72 -19.94
C GLN A 128 -26.25 13.84 -21.20
N TRP A 129 -25.10 13.29 -21.51
CA TRP A 129 -24.93 12.42 -22.66
C TRP A 129 -25.31 10.97 -22.31
N ALA A 130 -24.91 10.45 -21.14
CA ALA A 130 -25.35 9.14 -20.65
C ALA A 130 -26.89 9.03 -20.55
N VAL A 131 -27.54 10.09 -20.09
CA VAL A 131 -29.00 10.22 -20.04
C VAL A 131 -29.59 10.14 -21.45
N ARG A 132 -29.04 10.91 -22.40
CA ARG A 132 -29.51 10.91 -23.80
C ARG A 132 -29.30 9.57 -24.48
N SER A 133 -28.13 8.95 -24.32
CA SER A 133 -27.78 7.69 -24.99
C SER A 133 -28.65 6.53 -24.55
N ASN A 134 -29.09 6.55 -23.28
CA ASN A 134 -29.92 5.51 -22.69
C ASN A 134 -31.42 5.87 -22.66
N ASN A 135 -31.80 6.99 -23.28
CA ASN A 135 -33.18 7.50 -23.31
C ASN A 135 -33.81 7.59 -21.90
N ILE A 136 -33.03 8.08 -20.93
CA ILE A 136 -33.45 8.18 -19.53
C ILE A 136 -34.24 9.47 -19.33
N GLU A 137 -35.43 9.37 -18.72
CA GLU A 137 -36.16 10.51 -18.19
C GLU A 137 -35.90 10.62 -16.69
N LEU A 138 -35.09 11.59 -16.27
CA LEU A 138 -34.64 11.72 -14.87
C LEU A 138 -35.80 11.93 -13.87
N GLY A 139 -36.94 12.47 -14.30
CA GLY A 139 -38.13 12.64 -13.45
C GLY A 139 -38.99 11.38 -13.29
N SER A 140 -38.74 10.34 -14.09
CA SER A 140 -39.49 9.08 -14.01
C SER A 140 -39.01 8.21 -12.85
N THR A 141 -39.85 7.27 -12.39
CA THR A 141 -39.48 6.29 -11.35
C THR A 141 -38.21 5.50 -11.71
N TYR A 142 -38.04 5.16 -13.00
CA TYR A 142 -36.84 4.47 -13.47
C TYR A 142 -35.63 5.41 -13.49
N GLY A 143 -35.79 6.64 -14.01
CA GLY A 143 -34.69 7.60 -14.11
C GLY A 143 -34.13 8.03 -12.77
N ILE A 144 -34.97 8.17 -11.74
CA ILE A 144 -34.52 8.44 -10.36
C ILE A 144 -33.65 7.28 -9.86
N LYS A 145 -34.10 6.03 -10.04
CA LYS A 145 -33.33 4.84 -9.63
C LYS A 145 -32.01 4.72 -10.40
N TRP A 146 -32.05 4.96 -11.71
CA TRP A 146 -30.87 4.94 -12.56
C TRP A 146 -29.86 6.01 -12.14
N LEU A 147 -30.30 7.24 -11.87
CA LEU A 147 -29.42 8.32 -11.41
C LEU A 147 -28.79 7.98 -10.06
N THR A 148 -29.57 7.42 -9.12
CA THR A 148 -29.04 6.96 -7.84
C THR A 148 -27.92 5.94 -8.04
N GLN A 149 -28.11 4.94 -8.91
CA GLN A 149 -27.09 3.94 -9.22
C GLN A 149 -25.87 4.58 -9.88
N PHE A 150 -26.08 5.42 -10.89
CA PHE A 150 -25.02 6.13 -11.59
C PHE A 150 -24.14 6.95 -10.65
N LEU A 151 -24.73 7.67 -9.68
CA LEU A 151 -23.99 8.41 -8.67
C LEU A 151 -23.32 7.49 -7.65
N SER A 152 -23.98 6.40 -7.27
CA SER A 152 -23.45 5.41 -6.33
C SER A 152 -22.18 4.75 -6.87
N ASP A 153 -22.09 4.49 -8.18
CA ASP A 153 -20.91 3.90 -8.80
C ASP A 153 -19.68 4.81 -8.65
N TYR A 154 -19.80 6.12 -8.91
CA TYR A 154 -18.70 7.08 -8.69
C TYR A 154 -18.31 7.21 -7.21
N ILE A 155 -19.30 7.19 -6.31
CA ILE A 155 -19.05 7.24 -4.87
C ILE A 155 -18.30 5.98 -4.42
N TYR A 156 -18.76 4.81 -4.86
CA TYR A 156 -18.12 3.52 -4.60
C TYR A 156 -16.67 3.52 -5.09
N GLY A 157 -16.43 3.96 -6.33
CA GLY A 157 -15.08 4.07 -6.89
C GLY A 157 -14.16 4.98 -6.08
N ALA A 158 -14.66 6.13 -5.60
CA ALA A 158 -13.86 7.03 -4.78
C ALA A 158 -13.59 6.48 -3.37
N VAL A 159 -14.57 5.83 -2.74
CA VAL A 159 -14.41 5.25 -1.40
C VAL A 159 -13.42 4.09 -1.43
N GLU A 160 -13.67 3.10 -2.30
CA GLU A 160 -12.85 1.89 -2.41
C GLU A 160 -11.49 2.14 -3.07
N GLY A 161 -11.39 3.13 -3.95
CA GLY A 161 -10.15 3.43 -4.67
C GLY A 161 -9.23 4.40 -3.93
N LEU A 162 -9.77 5.34 -3.13
CA LEU A 162 -9.00 6.43 -2.52
C LEU A 162 -9.15 6.52 -1.00
N PHE A 163 -10.38 6.50 -0.47
CA PHE A 163 -10.58 6.85 0.95
C PHE A 163 -10.29 5.68 1.88
N THR A 164 -10.67 4.48 1.46
CA THR A 164 -10.50 3.24 2.22
C THR A 164 -10.05 2.07 1.36
N PRO A 165 -8.97 2.20 0.58
CA PRO A 165 -8.51 1.11 -0.28
C PRO A 165 -7.97 -0.07 0.54
N ASP A 166 -8.08 -1.26 -0.06
CA ASP A 166 -7.41 -2.47 0.42
C ASP A 166 -5.89 -2.39 0.20
N PHE A 167 -5.16 -3.25 0.90
CA PHE A 167 -3.73 -3.45 0.65
C PHE A 167 -3.48 -4.57 -0.35
N ILE A 168 -2.48 -4.39 -1.24
CA ILE A 168 -2.05 -5.45 -2.17
C ILE A 168 -1.23 -6.54 -1.44
N TYR A 169 -0.44 -6.12 -0.46
CA TYR A 169 0.31 -6.99 0.43
C TYR A 169 0.06 -6.59 1.89
N PRO A 170 0.10 -7.53 2.85
CA PRO A 170 -0.02 -7.19 4.26
C PRO A 170 1.00 -6.10 4.66
N PRO A 171 0.55 -4.98 5.24
CA PRO A 171 1.45 -3.89 5.58
C PRO A 171 2.44 -4.33 6.66
N ARG A 172 3.75 -4.19 6.39
CA ARG A 172 4.81 -4.56 7.33
C ARG A 172 5.37 -3.32 8.02
N LEU A 173 5.17 -3.25 9.34
CA LEU A 173 5.67 -2.16 10.17
C LEU A 173 7.12 -2.44 10.59
N SER A 174 8.01 -1.47 10.39
CA SER A 174 9.38 -1.48 10.89
C SER A 174 9.79 -0.11 11.41
N LYS A 175 10.75 -0.03 12.33
CA LYS A 175 11.37 1.25 12.72
C LYS A 175 12.41 1.73 11.70
N ARG A 176 12.91 0.81 10.86
CA ARG A 176 13.95 1.06 9.86
C ARG A 176 13.59 0.37 8.55
N TYR A 177 13.63 1.12 7.46
CA TYR A 177 13.41 0.64 6.10
C TYR A 177 14.69 0.82 5.29
N PHE A 178 15.16 -0.27 4.67
CA PHE A 178 16.32 -0.26 3.78
C PHE A 178 15.87 -0.57 2.36
N ILE A 179 15.93 0.43 1.48
CA ILE A 179 15.64 0.31 0.06
C ILE A 179 16.99 0.26 -0.65
N ASP A 180 17.43 -0.93 -1.03
CA ASP A 180 18.70 -1.12 -1.74
C ASP A 180 18.41 -1.29 -3.24
N ILE A 181 18.89 -0.33 -4.02
CA ILE A 181 18.60 -0.20 -5.45
C ILE A 181 19.85 -0.56 -6.24
N LEU A 182 19.75 -1.59 -7.07
CA LEU A 182 20.78 -2.01 -8.01
C LEU A 182 20.31 -1.74 -9.44
N ILE A 183 20.98 -0.81 -10.11
CA ILE A 183 20.75 -0.48 -11.52
C ILE A 183 21.71 -1.30 -12.38
N ILE A 184 21.16 -2.06 -13.32
CA ILE A 184 21.90 -2.96 -14.20
C ILE A 184 21.85 -2.41 -15.61
N ASP A 185 23.01 -1.95 -16.09
CA ASP A 185 23.16 -1.49 -17.45
C ASP A 185 23.40 -2.69 -18.39
N ASN A 186 22.39 -3.01 -19.19
CA ASN A 186 22.44 -4.00 -20.27
C ASN A 186 22.31 -3.31 -21.64
N ARG A 187 22.75 -2.05 -21.73
CA ARG A 187 22.81 -1.33 -22.99
C ARG A 187 24.11 -1.60 -23.73
N THR A 188 24.00 -1.63 -25.04
CA THR A 188 25.11 -1.63 -25.99
C THR A 188 25.16 -0.34 -26.82
N ASP A 189 24.13 0.52 -26.70
CA ASP A 189 24.01 1.76 -27.45
C ASP A 189 24.46 2.99 -26.64
N LEU A 190 25.63 3.52 -27.00
CA LEU A 190 26.27 4.64 -26.31
C LEU A 190 25.65 6.02 -26.60
N LYS A 191 24.53 6.10 -27.33
CA LYS A 191 23.84 7.37 -27.69
C LYS A 191 22.74 7.75 -26.69
N THR A 192 22.73 7.12 -25.53
CA THR A 192 21.71 7.30 -24.48
C THR A 192 22.30 8.03 -23.27
N PRO A 193 21.47 8.60 -22.38
CA PRO A 193 21.95 9.26 -21.17
C PRO A 193 22.86 8.37 -20.31
N GLN A 194 23.77 8.98 -19.55
CA GLN A 194 24.61 8.24 -18.60
C GLN A 194 23.72 7.56 -17.56
N ILE A 195 24.07 6.34 -17.16
CA ILE A 195 23.21 5.49 -16.33
C ILE A 195 22.90 6.12 -14.96
N ASP A 196 23.86 6.83 -14.38
CA ASP A 196 23.75 7.53 -13.11
C ASP A 196 22.80 8.74 -13.16
N THR A 197 22.52 9.27 -14.36
CA THR A 197 21.54 10.36 -14.56
C THR A 197 20.10 9.88 -14.67
N THR A 198 19.86 8.56 -14.75
CA THR A 198 18.50 8.02 -14.92
C THR A 198 17.79 7.79 -13.59
N LEU A 199 18.37 8.17 -12.46
CA LEU A 199 17.81 7.96 -11.13
C LEU A 199 18.19 9.12 -10.19
N ASN A 200 17.23 9.53 -9.36
CA ASN A 200 17.41 10.49 -8.29
C ASN A 200 17.00 9.88 -6.94
N SER A 201 17.94 9.22 -6.29
CA SER A 201 17.72 8.54 -4.99
C SER A 201 17.29 9.50 -3.87
N SER A 202 17.63 10.79 -3.97
CA SER A 202 17.20 11.80 -3.00
C SER A 202 15.69 12.05 -3.07
N ILE A 203 15.10 12.05 -4.27
CA ILE A 203 13.63 12.15 -4.43
C ILE A 203 12.98 10.92 -3.82
N ILE A 204 13.49 9.72 -4.14
CA ILE A 204 12.99 8.45 -3.58
C ILE A 204 12.98 8.51 -2.05
N LYS A 205 14.12 8.87 -1.46
CA LYS A 205 14.26 8.98 -0.01
C LYS A 205 13.26 9.97 0.58
N SER A 206 13.18 11.17 0.02
CA SER A 206 12.31 12.24 0.55
C SER A 206 10.82 11.87 0.53
N GLU A 207 10.36 11.21 -0.54
CA GLU A 207 8.96 10.79 -0.65
C GLU A 207 8.64 9.60 0.25
N LEU A 208 9.58 8.67 0.44
CA LEU A 208 9.42 7.57 1.40
C LEU A 208 9.47 8.05 2.86
N GLU A 209 10.32 9.01 3.21
CA GLU A 209 10.33 9.64 4.54
C GLU A 209 9.02 10.38 4.83
N ARG A 210 8.43 11.01 3.81
CA ARG A 210 7.10 11.63 3.93
C ARG A 210 5.99 10.58 4.09
N LEU A 211 6.09 9.46 3.39
CA LEU A 211 5.15 8.34 3.47
C LEU A 211 5.23 7.60 4.81
N LEU A 212 6.44 7.49 5.37
CA LEU A 212 6.77 6.76 6.60
C LEU A 212 7.34 7.69 7.68
N PRO A 213 6.57 8.69 8.16
CA PRO A 213 7.07 9.76 9.05
C PRO A 213 7.45 9.29 10.46
N PHE A 214 7.30 8.01 10.78
CA PHE A 214 7.58 7.38 12.07
C PHE A 214 8.84 6.51 12.06
N ALA A 215 9.45 6.31 10.89
CA ALA A 215 10.55 5.37 10.69
C ALA A 215 11.77 6.04 10.08
N GLU A 216 12.93 5.42 10.28
CA GLU A 216 14.16 5.78 9.58
C GLU A 216 14.17 5.11 8.20
N VAL A 217 14.43 5.90 7.16
CA VAL A 217 14.47 5.42 5.77
C VAL A 217 15.87 5.56 5.20
N HIS A 218 16.45 4.45 4.79
CA HIS A 218 17.72 4.38 4.10
C HIS A 218 17.50 3.98 2.65
N VAL A 219 18.03 4.78 1.72
CA VAL A 219 18.05 4.46 0.30
C VAL A 219 19.51 4.33 -0.12
N ASN A 220 19.89 3.14 -0.57
CA ASN A 220 21.20 2.89 -1.14
C ASN A 220 21.05 2.65 -2.64
N THR A 221 22.02 3.11 -3.43
CA THR A 221 21.99 2.95 -4.88
C THR A 221 23.35 2.52 -5.39
N ARG A 222 23.35 1.48 -6.22
CA ARG A 222 24.54 0.95 -6.89
C ARG A 222 24.24 0.77 -8.37
N PHE A 223 25.29 0.87 -9.18
CA PHE A 223 25.24 0.68 -10.61
C PHE A 223 26.22 -0.42 -10.98
N MET A 224 25.81 -1.31 -11.88
CA MET A 224 26.69 -2.33 -12.44
C MET A 224 26.38 -2.55 -13.91
N ASN A 225 27.39 -2.92 -14.69
CA ASN A 225 27.14 -3.50 -16.00
C ASN A 225 26.70 -4.95 -15.84
N VAL A 226 25.76 -5.43 -16.67
CA VAL A 226 25.32 -6.83 -16.59
C VAL A 226 26.49 -7.82 -16.72
N THR A 227 27.52 -7.46 -17.51
CA THR A 227 28.69 -8.30 -17.79
C THR A 227 29.58 -8.55 -16.57
N GLU A 228 29.42 -7.77 -15.50
CA GLU A 228 30.09 -8.02 -14.21
C GLU A 228 29.53 -9.27 -13.50
N SER A 229 28.36 -9.76 -13.91
CA SER A 229 27.79 -11.05 -13.47
C SER A 229 27.56 -11.98 -14.67
N PRO A 230 28.48 -12.92 -14.96
CA PRO A 230 28.35 -13.83 -16.10
C PRO A 230 27.07 -14.70 -16.06
N GLY A 231 26.64 -15.10 -14.85
CA GLY A 231 25.40 -15.84 -14.64
C GLY A 231 24.18 -15.02 -15.04
N LEU A 232 24.07 -13.79 -14.54
CA LEU A 232 22.98 -12.88 -14.89
C LEU A 232 22.99 -12.49 -16.37
N THR A 233 24.17 -12.26 -16.96
CA THR A 233 24.31 -12.01 -18.41
C THR A 233 23.72 -13.15 -19.23
N SER A 234 24.12 -14.39 -18.92
CA SER A 234 23.65 -15.59 -19.62
C SER A 234 22.15 -15.76 -19.46
N LEU A 235 21.63 -15.51 -18.26
CA LEU A 235 20.20 -15.58 -17.96
C LEU A 235 19.39 -14.57 -18.77
N VAL A 236 19.82 -13.30 -18.82
CA VAL A 236 19.14 -12.25 -19.60
C VAL A 236 19.12 -12.59 -21.08
N ILE A 237 20.24 -13.07 -21.64
CA ILE A 237 20.33 -13.51 -23.04
C ILE A 237 19.36 -14.67 -23.29
N ASN A 238 19.38 -15.70 -22.44
CA ASN A 238 18.54 -16.89 -22.60
C ASN A 238 17.05 -16.60 -22.37
N SER A 239 16.72 -15.56 -21.59
CA SER A 239 15.34 -15.13 -21.32
C SER A 239 14.83 -14.11 -22.34
N THR A 240 15.67 -13.65 -23.25
CA THR A 240 15.26 -12.73 -24.33
C THR A 240 14.43 -13.50 -25.35
N SER A 241 13.19 -13.07 -25.55
CA SER A 241 12.28 -13.78 -26.45
C SER A 241 12.75 -13.66 -27.91
N PRO A 242 12.86 -14.77 -28.66
CA PRO A 242 13.15 -14.73 -30.09
C PRO A 242 11.91 -14.43 -30.93
N THR A 243 10.72 -14.27 -30.31
CA THR A 243 9.45 -14.13 -31.03
C THR A 243 9.43 -12.87 -31.88
N ARG A 244 9.02 -13.03 -33.14
CA ARG A 244 8.68 -11.90 -34.03
C ARG A 244 7.17 -11.62 -34.07
N ARG A 245 6.38 -12.44 -33.37
CA ARG A 245 4.94 -12.23 -33.26
C ARG A 245 4.74 -10.89 -32.54
N HIS A 246 3.95 -10.00 -33.14
CA HIS A 246 3.64 -8.65 -32.64
C HIS A 246 4.81 -7.65 -32.53
N ASN A 247 5.99 -7.92 -33.11
CA ASN A 247 7.19 -7.07 -32.96
C ASN A 247 7.56 -6.79 -31.47
N ALA A 248 7.21 -7.69 -30.54
CA ALA A 248 7.48 -7.49 -29.13
C ALA A 248 8.95 -7.79 -28.80
N THR A 249 9.71 -6.78 -28.40
CA THR A 249 11.08 -6.92 -27.86
C THR A 249 11.00 -7.07 -26.35
N ILE A 250 11.02 -8.32 -25.85
CA ILE A 250 10.94 -8.55 -24.40
C ILE A 250 12.04 -9.47 -23.87
N VAL A 251 12.34 -9.28 -22.59
CA VAL A 251 13.04 -10.24 -21.72
C VAL A 251 11.99 -10.86 -20.80
N ASP A 252 11.82 -12.19 -20.85
CA ASP A 252 10.87 -12.89 -19.97
C ASP A 252 11.31 -12.73 -18.51
N LEU A 253 10.42 -12.19 -17.69
CA LEU A 253 10.68 -11.90 -16.29
C LEU A 253 10.66 -13.17 -15.43
N ARG A 254 9.95 -14.23 -15.84
CA ARG A 254 9.77 -15.42 -15.00
C ARG A 254 11.09 -16.16 -14.70
N PRO A 255 11.96 -16.45 -15.69
CA PRO A 255 13.26 -17.05 -15.40
C PRO A 255 14.16 -16.13 -14.56
N ILE A 256 14.09 -14.81 -14.78
CA ILE A 256 14.84 -13.81 -14.02
C ILE A 256 14.45 -13.87 -12.54
N TYR A 257 13.15 -13.84 -12.25
CA TYR A 257 12.65 -13.93 -10.89
C TYR A 257 13.00 -15.27 -10.24
N TYR A 258 12.79 -16.39 -10.94
CA TYR A 258 13.12 -17.72 -10.41
C TYR A 258 14.61 -17.87 -10.06
N TRP A 259 15.49 -17.29 -10.86
CA TRP A 259 16.93 -17.32 -10.57
C TRP A 259 17.29 -16.52 -9.31
N LEU A 260 16.62 -15.38 -9.09
CA LEU A 260 16.89 -14.50 -7.96
C LEU A 260 16.27 -14.97 -6.65
N SER A 261 15.00 -15.39 -6.67
CA SER A 261 14.19 -15.60 -5.46
C SER A 261 14.70 -16.76 -4.60
N GLU A 262 14.45 -16.68 -3.28
CA GLU A 262 14.86 -17.72 -2.34
C GLU A 262 14.18 -19.07 -2.60
N ASP A 263 12.94 -19.05 -3.09
CA ASP A 263 12.18 -20.26 -3.48
C ASP A 263 12.67 -20.89 -4.79
N GLY A 264 13.49 -20.17 -5.56
CA GLY A 264 14.11 -20.65 -6.79
C GLY A 264 15.58 -21.00 -6.59
N GLU A 265 16.49 -20.27 -7.25
CA GLU A 265 17.94 -20.53 -7.16
C GLU A 265 18.66 -19.69 -6.09
N GLY A 266 17.98 -18.71 -5.48
CA GLY A 266 18.47 -17.99 -4.30
C GLY A 266 19.60 -16.99 -4.53
N HIS A 267 19.81 -16.53 -5.77
CA HIS A 267 20.90 -15.61 -6.13
C HIS A 267 20.72 -14.17 -5.65
N MET A 268 19.58 -13.81 -5.05
CA MET A 268 19.37 -12.47 -4.48
C MET A 268 20.46 -12.09 -3.45
N LYS A 269 20.97 -13.06 -2.69
CA LYS A 269 22.04 -12.87 -1.68
C LYS A 269 23.39 -12.50 -2.27
N ASP A 270 23.61 -12.76 -3.56
CA ASP A 270 24.83 -12.38 -4.26
C ASP A 270 24.88 -10.87 -4.52
N PHE A 271 23.71 -10.21 -4.51
CA PHE A 271 23.58 -8.79 -4.84
C PHE A 271 23.23 -7.94 -3.62
N PHE A 272 22.44 -8.47 -2.67
CA PHE A 272 21.88 -7.70 -1.56
C PHE A 272 22.30 -8.29 -0.21
N ASN A 273 22.65 -7.40 0.73
CA ASN A 273 22.91 -7.77 2.11
C ASN A 273 21.71 -7.38 2.99
N MET A 274 20.92 -8.37 3.39
CA MET A 274 19.69 -8.13 4.15
C MET A 274 19.96 -8.14 5.66
N THR A 275 19.48 -7.11 6.36
CA THR A 275 19.57 -7.02 7.83
C THR A 275 18.35 -7.62 8.51
N VAL A 276 18.55 -8.36 9.60
CA VAL A 276 17.49 -9.18 10.26
C VAL A 276 16.44 -8.33 11.00
N ASP A 277 16.83 -7.17 11.54
CA ASP A 277 15.97 -6.32 12.39
C ASP A 277 15.37 -5.10 11.66
N SER A 278 15.12 -5.24 10.37
CA SER A 278 14.59 -4.15 9.52
C SER A 278 13.81 -4.68 8.33
N LEU A 279 12.96 -3.84 7.74
CA LEU A 279 12.35 -4.17 6.45
C LEU A 279 13.33 -3.83 5.34
N ASN A 280 13.78 -4.85 4.60
CA ASN A 280 14.62 -4.68 3.42
C ASN A 280 13.73 -4.80 2.17
N ILE A 281 13.82 -3.84 1.27
CA ILE A 281 13.14 -3.83 -0.04
C ILE A 281 14.24 -3.82 -1.11
N PRO A 282 14.65 -4.99 -1.63
CA PRO A 282 15.60 -5.05 -2.73
C PRO A 282 14.91 -4.60 -4.03
N VAL A 283 15.61 -3.78 -4.80
CA VAL A 283 15.15 -3.27 -6.10
C VAL A 283 16.23 -3.55 -7.14
N MET A 284 15.91 -4.33 -8.16
CA MET A 284 16.77 -4.52 -9.33
C MET A 284 16.12 -3.88 -10.56
N ALA A 285 16.76 -2.84 -11.10
CA ALA A 285 16.27 -2.13 -12.29
C ALA A 285 17.22 -2.36 -13.46
N PHE A 286 16.69 -2.86 -14.57
CA PHE A 286 17.44 -3.18 -15.77
C PHE A 286 17.21 -2.12 -16.83
N ILE A 287 18.28 -1.68 -17.49
CA ILE A 287 18.16 -0.87 -18.70
C ILE A 287 18.64 -1.67 -19.89
N PHE A 288 17.73 -1.94 -20.83
CA PHE A 288 18.01 -2.75 -22.01
C PHE A 288 18.28 -1.90 -23.26
N THR A 289 19.09 -2.43 -24.17
CA THR A 289 19.31 -1.83 -25.50
C THR A 289 18.01 -1.80 -26.31
N GLY A 290 17.82 -0.78 -27.16
CA GLY A 290 16.73 -0.72 -28.13
C GLY A 290 15.37 -0.49 -27.48
N GLU A 291 14.40 -1.35 -27.83
CA GLU A 291 13.02 -1.31 -27.32
C GLU A 291 12.74 -2.45 -26.32
N TYR A 292 13.78 -3.16 -25.87
CA TYR A 292 13.63 -4.27 -24.94
C TYR A 292 13.20 -3.80 -23.56
N GLN A 293 12.26 -4.52 -22.97
CA GLN A 293 11.76 -4.34 -21.61
C GLN A 293 11.33 -5.72 -21.07
N PHE A 294 10.99 -5.81 -19.79
CA PHE A 294 10.42 -7.01 -19.22
C PHE A 294 9.03 -7.32 -19.79
N GLY A 295 8.69 -8.60 -19.83
CA GLY A 295 7.35 -9.09 -20.10
C GLY A 295 7.15 -10.45 -19.46
N PHE A 296 5.94 -11.01 -19.57
CA PHE A 296 5.62 -12.31 -19.03
C PHE A 296 5.24 -13.30 -20.12
N THR A 297 5.70 -14.54 -19.95
CA THR A 297 5.11 -15.68 -20.62
C THR A 297 3.85 -16.17 -19.89
N PHE A 298 2.75 -16.25 -20.62
CA PHE A 298 1.48 -16.79 -20.15
C PHE A 298 0.87 -17.75 -21.19
N LYS A 299 0.82 -19.04 -20.84
CA LYS A 299 0.38 -20.12 -21.73
C LYS A 299 1.13 -20.13 -23.06
N GLU A 300 0.43 -20.13 -24.20
CA GLU A 300 1.00 -20.07 -25.55
C GLU A 300 1.56 -18.69 -25.91
N ASP A 301 1.19 -17.67 -25.15
CA ASP A 301 1.57 -16.30 -25.43
C ASP A 301 2.81 -15.91 -24.65
N VAL A 302 3.77 -15.36 -25.38
CA VAL A 302 4.82 -14.52 -24.81
C VAL A 302 4.31 -13.07 -24.74
N GLU A 303 3.01 -12.90 -24.47
CA GLU A 303 2.30 -11.61 -24.45
C GLU A 303 0.82 -11.80 -24.03
N TYR A 304 0.44 -11.58 -22.77
CA TYR A 304 -0.99 -11.35 -22.46
C TYR A 304 -1.20 -10.16 -21.52
N MET A 305 -1.22 -8.97 -22.11
CA MET A 305 -2.17 -7.87 -21.91
C MET A 305 -1.71 -6.73 -22.83
N SER A 306 -2.43 -6.49 -23.93
CA SER A 306 -2.44 -5.26 -24.75
C SER A 306 -1.21 -4.33 -24.66
N PRO A 307 -0.60 -4.04 -25.81
CA PRO A 307 0.82 -4.29 -26.09
C PRO A 307 1.73 -3.47 -25.17
N ARG A 308 2.05 -3.94 -23.97
CA ARG A 308 3.06 -3.27 -23.12
C ARG A 308 3.83 -4.31 -22.34
N SER A 309 5.09 -4.43 -22.72
CA SER A 309 6.16 -4.68 -21.77
C SER A 309 5.99 -3.86 -20.47
N ILE A 310 6.47 -4.40 -19.36
CA ILE A 310 6.26 -3.84 -18.02
C ILE A 310 7.46 -3.02 -17.58
N TRP A 311 7.19 -1.80 -17.09
CA TRP A 311 8.23 -0.98 -16.49
C TRP A 311 8.62 -1.44 -15.09
N GLY A 312 7.70 -2.01 -14.33
CA GLY A 312 7.96 -2.42 -12.97
C GLY A 312 7.01 -3.53 -12.51
N LEU A 313 7.46 -4.25 -11.49
CA LEU A 313 6.67 -5.22 -10.74
C LEU A 313 7.24 -5.39 -9.33
N ALA A 314 6.38 -5.22 -8.33
CA ALA A 314 6.61 -5.69 -6.96
C ALA A 314 6.13 -7.14 -6.79
N LEU A 315 6.97 -8.00 -6.22
CA LEU A 315 6.73 -9.45 -6.07
C LEU A 315 6.54 -9.90 -4.60
N GLY A 316 6.58 -8.96 -3.65
CA GLY A 316 6.41 -9.20 -2.22
C GLY A 316 7.72 -9.50 -1.47
N ASP A 317 8.77 -9.91 -2.19
CA ASP A 317 10.14 -10.10 -1.72
C ASP A 317 11.16 -9.24 -2.49
N LEU A 318 10.87 -8.92 -3.76
CA LEU A 318 11.74 -8.20 -4.69
C LEU A 318 10.95 -7.24 -5.57
N VAL A 319 11.57 -6.12 -5.93
CA VAL A 319 11.11 -5.24 -7.01
C VAL A 319 11.97 -5.45 -8.25
N LEU A 320 11.33 -5.71 -9.38
CA LEU A 320 11.97 -5.79 -10.69
C LEU A 320 11.47 -4.65 -11.58
N VAL A 321 12.39 -3.84 -12.09
CA VAL A 321 12.11 -2.71 -12.97
C VAL A 321 12.83 -2.90 -14.30
N SER A 322 12.21 -2.49 -15.40
CA SER A 322 12.89 -2.38 -16.68
C SER A 322 12.55 -1.12 -17.45
N HIS A 323 13.56 -0.50 -18.02
CA HIS A 323 13.41 0.54 -19.03
C HIS A 323 14.21 0.14 -20.26
N SER A 324 13.74 0.59 -21.42
CA SER A 324 14.50 0.50 -22.66
C SER A 324 15.34 1.76 -22.84
N SER A 325 16.44 1.64 -23.58
CA SER A 325 17.20 2.80 -24.06
C SER A 325 16.32 3.84 -24.77
N ARG A 326 15.23 3.40 -25.43
CA ARG A 326 14.24 4.24 -26.10
C ARG A 326 13.41 5.07 -25.11
N ASP A 327 13.16 4.57 -23.89
CA ASP A 327 12.44 5.32 -22.85
C ASP A 327 13.28 6.49 -22.35
N LEU A 328 14.59 6.27 -22.17
CA LEU A 328 15.55 7.30 -21.75
C LEU A 328 15.68 8.45 -22.77
N VAL A 329 15.28 8.22 -24.02
CA VAL A 329 15.27 9.25 -25.08
C VAL A 329 13.89 9.41 -25.72
N ARG A 330 12.82 9.09 -24.97
CA ARG A 330 11.44 9.07 -25.48
C ARG A 330 11.02 10.37 -26.17
N GLY A 331 11.56 11.50 -25.71
CA GLY A 331 11.33 12.83 -26.28
C GLY A 331 11.74 12.96 -27.76
N ASN A 332 12.64 12.12 -28.26
CA ASN A 332 12.95 12.06 -29.70
C ASN A 332 11.75 11.61 -30.56
N PHE A 333 10.76 10.96 -29.94
CA PHE A 333 9.59 10.34 -30.57
C PHE A 333 8.26 10.98 -30.16
N THR A 334 8.28 12.05 -29.35
CA THR A 334 7.06 12.77 -28.96
C THR A 334 6.66 13.82 -30.00
N ASP A 335 5.42 14.29 -29.91
CA ASP A 335 4.93 15.45 -30.64
C ASP A 335 4.38 16.50 -29.64
N PRO A 336 5.03 17.67 -29.49
CA PRO A 336 6.27 18.09 -30.15
C PRO A 336 7.49 17.27 -29.67
N LYS A 337 8.52 17.21 -30.52
CA LYS A 337 9.79 16.55 -30.17
C LYS A 337 10.50 17.28 -29.04
N GLN A 338 11.08 16.51 -28.12
CA GLN A 338 11.90 16.97 -26.99
C GLN A 338 13.26 16.25 -27.02
N PRO A 339 14.19 16.70 -27.89
CA PRO A 339 15.41 15.94 -28.15
C PRO A 339 16.25 15.69 -26.90
N GLY A 340 16.76 14.47 -26.75
CA GLY A 340 17.63 14.07 -25.64
C GLY A 340 16.96 13.94 -24.28
N LYS A 341 15.63 14.04 -24.21
CA LYS A 341 14.84 13.88 -22.98
C LYS A 341 14.12 12.53 -22.97
N GLY A 342 13.83 12.01 -21.79
CA GLY A 342 13.11 10.76 -21.65
C GLY A 342 12.52 10.56 -20.26
N PHE A 343 12.17 9.31 -19.98
CA PHE A 343 11.72 8.88 -18.66
C PHE A 343 12.88 8.24 -17.91
N GLY A 344 13.09 8.65 -16.66
CA GLY A 344 14.00 7.97 -15.77
C GLY A 344 13.32 6.89 -14.92
N LEU A 345 14.10 6.31 -14.01
CA LEU A 345 13.72 5.19 -13.17
C LEU A 345 13.07 5.62 -11.86
N THR A 346 13.23 6.88 -11.44
CA THR A 346 12.82 7.34 -10.10
C THR A 346 11.33 7.12 -9.87
N HIS A 347 10.48 7.49 -10.84
CA HIS A 347 9.03 7.31 -10.73
C HIS A 347 8.66 5.84 -10.63
N THR A 348 9.17 5.00 -11.54
CA THR A 348 8.86 3.58 -11.58
C THR A 348 9.28 2.89 -10.29
N ILE A 349 10.49 3.15 -9.79
CA ILE A 349 10.96 2.56 -8.53
C ILE A 349 10.09 3.03 -7.35
N LEU A 350 9.74 4.31 -7.26
CA LEU A 350 8.84 4.80 -6.22
C LEU A 350 7.47 4.10 -6.26
N HIS A 351 6.90 3.93 -7.44
CA HIS A 351 5.63 3.23 -7.65
C HIS A 351 5.69 1.78 -7.14
N GLU A 352 6.70 1.01 -7.57
CA GLU A 352 6.83 -0.39 -7.16
C GLU A 352 7.20 -0.54 -5.67
N VAL A 353 8.01 0.35 -5.12
CA VAL A 353 8.27 0.37 -3.66
C VAL A 353 6.98 0.69 -2.89
N GLY A 354 6.11 1.55 -3.42
CA GLY A 354 4.76 1.78 -2.89
C GLY A 354 3.95 0.49 -2.78
N HIS A 355 3.98 -0.34 -3.83
CA HIS A 355 3.36 -1.68 -3.77
C HIS A 355 3.98 -2.57 -2.71
N MET A 356 5.31 -2.59 -2.55
CA MET A 356 5.98 -3.37 -1.50
C MET A 356 5.59 -2.96 -0.07
N LEU A 357 5.16 -1.70 0.11
CA LEU A 357 4.62 -1.20 1.38
C LEU A 357 3.13 -1.55 1.57
N GLY A 358 2.47 -2.02 0.53
CA GLY A 358 1.08 -2.50 0.54
C GLY A 358 0.11 -1.62 -0.26
N LEU A 359 0.55 -0.49 -0.83
CA LEU A 359 -0.33 0.40 -1.60
C LEU A 359 -0.85 -0.28 -2.88
N VAL A 360 -2.08 0.03 -3.26
CA VAL A 360 -2.72 -0.44 -4.50
C VAL A 360 -2.79 0.68 -5.53
N HIS A 361 -3.08 0.32 -6.78
CA HIS A 361 -3.51 1.32 -7.76
C HIS A 361 -4.86 1.91 -7.34
N PRO A 362 -5.01 3.25 -7.37
CA PRO A 362 -6.25 3.90 -6.95
C PRO A 362 -7.43 3.59 -7.89
N PHE A 363 -7.14 3.12 -9.12
CA PHE A 363 -8.11 2.83 -10.18
C PHE A 363 -8.45 1.34 -10.33
N ARG A 364 -8.18 0.51 -9.31
CA ARG A 364 -8.45 -0.94 -9.34
C ARG A 364 -9.94 -1.25 -9.58
N VAL A 365 -10.82 -0.48 -8.95
CA VAL A 365 -12.27 -0.69 -8.96
C VAL A 365 -12.99 0.18 -9.99
N ASP A 366 -12.47 1.38 -10.26
CA ASP A 366 -13.04 2.33 -11.21
C ASP A 366 -11.89 3.15 -11.85
N PRO A 367 -11.82 3.22 -13.20
CA PRO A 367 -10.75 3.94 -13.90
C PRO A 367 -10.73 5.46 -13.63
N THR A 368 -11.82 6.04 -13.11
CA THR A 368 -11.91 7.47 -12.77
C THR A 368 -10.82 7.88 -11.78
N GLN A 369 -10.50 7.00 -10.83
CA GLN A 369 -9.50 7.24 -9.79
C GLN A 369 -8.06 7.16 -10.31
N ASP A 370 -7.83 6.95 -11.61
CA ASP A 370 -6.51 7.12 -12.23
C ASP A 370 -6.17 8.62 -12.37
N PHE A 371 -7.16 9.50 -12.25
CA PHE A 371 -6.97 10.95 -12.24
C PHE A 371 -6.76 11.47 -10.81
N VAL A 372 -5.66 11.07 -10.18
CA VAL A 372 -5.30 11.51 -8.81
C VAL A 372 -3.81 11.87 -8.75
N ALA A 373 -3.46 12.90 -7.99
CA ALA A 373 -2.08 13.34 -7.76
C ALA A 373 -1.30 12.33 -6.90
N SER A 374 -1.01 11.17 -7.47
CA SER A 374 -0.31 10.06 -6.82
C SER A 374 0.68 9.40 -7.79
N VAL A 375 1.84 9.00 -7.28
CA VAL A 375 2.77 8.08 -7.95
C VAL A 375 2.14 6.71 -8.19
N MET A 376 1.13 6.31 -7.40
CA MET A 376 0.37 5.07 -7.58
C MET A 376 -0.62 5.14 -8.76
N ALA A 377 -0.85 6.32 -9.33
CA ALA A 377 -1.67 6.49 -10.54
C ALA A 377 -0.83 6.41 -11.82
N TYR A 378 -1.39 5.89 -12.90
CA TYR A 378 -0.70 5.75 -14.19
C TYR A 378 -0.87 6.99 -15.07
N TYR A 379 -2.02 7.65 -15.00
CA TYR A 379 -2.32 8.74 -15.92
C TYR A 379 -1.49 10.01 -15.70
N PRO A 380 -1.43 10.59 -14.49
CA PRO A 380 -0.73 11.87 -14.27
C PRO A 380 0.78 11.69 -14.20
N TYR A 381 1.23 10.51 -13.73
CA TYR A 381 2.63 10.14 -13.62
C TYR A 381 3.40 11.02 -12.60
N GLU A 382 2.79 11.32 -11.45
CA GLU A 382 3.36 12.17 -10.39
C GLU A 382 4.48 11.47 -9.61
N TYR A 383 5.44 12.23 -9.07
CA TYR A 383 6.50 11.66 -8.22
C TYR A 383 6.10 11.46 -6.76
N ARG A 384 4.92 11.93 -6.36
CA ARG A 384 4.53 12.05 -4.96
C ARG A 384 3.42 11.07 -4.63
N PHE A 385 3.50 10.43 -3.47
CA PHE A 385 2.33 9.75 -2.90
C PHE A 385 1.24 10.79 -2.57
N SER A 386 -0.01 10.50 -2.87
CA SER A 386 -1.13 11.36 -2.48
C SER A 386 -1.32 11.38 -0.96
N GLN A 387 -2.14 12.30 -0.47
CA GLN A 387 -2.59 12.25 0.93
C GLN A 387 -3.37 10.96 1.21
N PHE A 388 -4.10 10.44 0.22
CA PHE A 388 -4.84 9.16 0.33
C PHE A 388 -3.90 7.97 0.56
N ASP A 389 -2.75 7.93 -0.13
CA ASP A 389 -1.73 6.88 0.06
C ASP A 389 -1.11 6.95 1.46
N VAL A 390 -0.78 8.15 1.91
CA VAL A 390 -0.23 8.40 3.27
C VAL A 390 -1.23 7.97 4.33
N ASP A 391 -2.48 8.43 4.22
CA ASP A 391 -3.52 8.08 5.17
C ASP A 391 -3.79 6.57 5.16
N THR A 392 -3.83 5.94 3.98
CA THR A 392 -4.03 4.49 3.84
C THR A 392 -2.99 3.70 4.65
N LEU A 393 -1.69 3.97 4.44
CA LEU A 393 -0.64 3.25 5.16
C LEU A 393 -0.67 3.51 6.67
N LEU A 394 -0.74 4.77 7.09
CA LEU A 394 -0.75 5.12 8.51
C LEU A 394 -1.96 4.54 9.24
N ARG A 395 -3.13 4.60 8.59
CA ARG A 395 -4.37 4.00 9.07
C ARG A 395 -4.25 2.49 9.21
N GLY A 396 -3.77 1.80 8.18
CA GLY A 396 -3.60 0.34 8.23
C GLY A 396 -2.63 -0.13 9.31
N TYR A 397 -1.52 0.59 9.53
CA TYR A 397 -0.61 0.30 10.64
C TYR A 397 -1.26 0.55 12.00
N ALA A 398 -1.98 1.66 12.15
CA ALA A 398 -2.69 1.98 13.39
C ALA A 398 -3.75 0.90 13.69
N ASP A 399 -4.56 0.52 12.72
CA ASP A 399 -5.60 -0.51 12.84
C ASP A 399 -5.01 -1.84 13.32
N LEU A 400 -3.94 -2.32 12.66
CA LEU A 400 -3.26 -3.56 13.03
C LEU A 400 -2.78 -3.54 14.49
N LEU A 401 -2.18 -2.42 14.92
CA LEU A 401 -1.62 -2.29 16.25
C LEU A 401 -2.68 -2.08 17.33
N ILE A 402 -3.74 -1.31 17.05
CA ILE A 402 -4.90 -1.15 17.94
C ILE A 402 -5.55 -2.51 18.16
N MET A 403 -5.93 -3.21 17.08
CA MET A 403 -6.56 -4.53 17.16
C MET A 403 -5.70 -5.52 17.95
N SER A 404 -4.40 -5.60 17.65
CA SER A 404 -3.51 -6.51 18.35
C SER A 404 -3.31 -6.16 19.83
N SER A 405 -3.19 -4.88 20.16
CA SER A 405 -3.00 -4.43 21.54
C SER A 405 -4.28 -4.59 22.39
N THR A 406 -5.45 -4.37 21.79
CA THR A 406 -6.75 -4.62 22.42
C THR A 406 -6.89 -6.11 22.75
N ALA A 407 -6.60 -7.00 21.80
CA ALA A 407 -6.63 -8.44 22.03
C ALA A 407 -5.66 -8.86 23.15
N ASP A 408 -4.43 -8.32 23.16
CA ASP A 408 -3.45 -8.60 24.22
C ASP A 408 -3.97 -8.21 25.62
N VAL A 409 -4.70 -7.09 25.74
CA VAL A 409 -5.28 -6.63 27.01
C VAL A 409 -6.48 -7.47 27.44
N GLU A 410 -7.32 -7.87 26.50
CA GLU A 410 -8.50 -8.72 26.76
C GLU A 410 -8.11 -10.14 27.20
N GLU A 411 -7.02 -10.68 26.64
CA GLU A 411 -6.49 -12.00 27.01
C GLU A 411 -5.71 -12.01 28.33
N ALA A 412 -5.17 -10.86 28.76
CA ALA A 412 -4.30 -10.78 29.93
C ALA A 412 -5.05 -11.07 31.24
N ARG A 413 -4.48 -11.95 32.08
CA ARG A 413 -5.01 -12.22 33.42
C ARG A 413 -4.54 -11.15 34.40
N LEU A 414 -5.40 -10.15 34.60
CA LEU A 414 -5.09 -9.03 35.47
C LEU A 414 -4.86 -9.49 36.92
N ASN A 415 -3.72 -9.08 37.46
CA ASN A 415 -3.37 -9.22 38.87
C ASN A 415 -2.83 -7.87 39.38
N PRO A 416 -2.64 -7.68 40.70
CA PRO A 416 -2.22 -6.38 41.23
C PRO A 416 -0.91 -5.83 40.63
N LEU A 417 -0.01 -6.70 40.15
CA LEU A 417 1.26 -6.30 39.54
C LEU A 417 1.11 -5.84 38.08
N THR A 418 0.10 -6.33 37.36
CA THR A 418 -0.13 -6.04 35.94
C THR A 418 -1.27 -5.04 35.69
N TYR A 419 -2.07 -4.74 36.72
CA TYR A 419 -3.24 -3.85 36.61
C TYR A 419 -2.90 -2.43 36.16
N TRP A 420 -1.82 -1.83 36.68
CA TRP A 420 -1.42 -0.48 36.29
C TRP A 420 -0.95 -0.41 34.82
N LEU A 421 -0.35 -1.50 34.32
CA LEU A 421 0.14 -1.60 32.96
C LEU A 421 -1.04 -1.74 31.99
N SER A 422 -2.07 -2.54 32.34
CA SER A 422 -3.28 -2.63 31.53
C SER A 422 -4.04 -1.30 31.45
N LEU A 423 -4.10 -0.53 32.53
CA LEU A 423 -4.65 0.84 32.49
C LEU A 423 -3.84 1.75 31.56
N SER A 424 -2.52 1.61 31.55
CA SER A 424 -1.64 2.39 30.66
C SER A 424 -1.85 2.02 29.19
N VAL A 425 -2.01 0.73 28.87
CA VAL A 425 -2.33 0.29 27.51
C VAL A 425 -3.69 0.85 27.08
N LYS A 426 -4.73 0.70 27.91
CA LYS A 426 -6.08 1.22 27.61
C LYS A 426 -6.08 2.72 27.32
N LYS A 427 -5.37 3.50 28.14
CA LYS A 427 -5.23 4.94 27.90
C LYS A 427 -4.58 5.24 26.54
N ARG A 428 -3.54 4.50 26.15
CA ARG A 428 -2.90 4.69 24.84
C ARG A 428 -3.79 4.25 23.68
N LEU A 429 -4.62 3.23 23.86
CA LEU A 429 -5.63 2.85 22.89
C LEU A 429 -6.69 3.93 22.73
N GLU A 430 -7.20 4.49 23.83
CA GLU A 430 -8.13 5.63 23.80
C GLU A 430 -7.51 6.87 23.11
N ASP A 431 -6.24 7.17 23.36
CA ASP A 431 -5.52 8.23 22.65
C ASP A 431 -5.43 7.93 21.14
N ALA A 432 -5.10 6.69 20.77
CA ALA A 432 -4.98 6.27 19.38
C ALA A 432 -6.32 6.36 18.63
N GLU A 433 -7.40 5.84 19.21
CA GLU A 433 -8.76 5.92 18.66
C GLU A 433 -9.21 7.38 18.50
N ARG A 434 -8.97 8.22 19.51
CA ARG A 434 -9.28 9.65 19.43
C ARG A 434 -8.55 10.33 18.27
N TYR A 435 -7.26 10.06 18.09
CA TYR A 435 -6.52 10.61 16.95
C TYR A 435 -7.02 10.05 15.61
N TYR A 436 -7.36 8.77 15.56
CA TYR A 436 -7.89 8.10 14.38
C TYR A 436 -9.22 8.69 13.93
N GLU A 437 -10.17 8.91 14.86
CA GLU A 437 -11.47 9.54 14.59
C GLU A 437 -11.33 10.96 14.03
N ASN A 438 -10.29 11.68 14.46
CA ASN A 438 -9.96 13.02 13.95
C ASN A 438 -9.09 12.99 12.67
N MET A 439 -8.91 11.80 12.06
CA MET A 439 -8.06 11.55 10.89
C MET A 439 -6.62 12.07 11.08
N ASN A 440 -6.11 12.05 12.31
CA ASN A 440 -4.71 12.32 12.61
C ASN A 440 -3.95 11.00 12.70
N TYR A 441 -3.86 10.29 11.57
CA TYR A 441 -3.33 8.93 11.51
C TYR A 441 -1.86 8.81 11.92
N LYS A 442 -1.08 9.89 11.80
CA LYS A 442 0.29 9.94 12.31
C LYS A 442 0.32 9.78 13.82
N GLU A 443 -0.41 10.62 14.55
CA GLU A 443 -0.46 10.57 16.01
C GLU A 443 -1.19 9.33 16.51
N ALA A 444 -2.21 8.87 15.77
CA ALA A 444 -2.87 7.60 16.03
C ALA A 444 -1.84 6.45 16.01
N LEU A 445 -1.04 6.35 14.94
CA LEU A 445 -0.01 5.32 14.81
C LEU A 445 1.04 5.39 15.93
N ILE A 446 1.52 6.58 16.29
CA ILE A 446 2.48 6.74 17.40
C ILE A 446 1.89 6.20 18.71
N ALA A 447 0.64 6.58 19.02
CA ALA A 447 -0.06 6.07 20.20
C ALA A 447 -0.28 4.55 20.13
N SER A 448 -0.59 4.00 18.96
CA SER A 448 -0.74 2.55 18.75
C SER A 448 0.57 1.79 18.92
N ILE A 449 1.71 2.34 18.48
CA ILE A 449 3.04 1.74 18.70
C ILE A 449 3.36 1.70 20.20
N GLU A 450 3.08 2.78 20.93
CA GLU A 450 3.24 2.81 22.39
C GLU A 450 2.32 1.80 23.09
N ALA A 451 1.05 1.74 22.69
CA ALA A 451 0.09 0.76 23.20
C ALA A 451 0.61 -0.67 22.99
N LYS A 452 1.13 -0.98 21.80
CA LYS A 452 1.66 -2.31 21.49
C LYS A 452 2.92 -2.66 22.29
N SER A 453 3.79 -1.69 22.50
CA SER A 453 4.98 -1.89 23.36
C SER A 453 4.56 -2.24 24.79
N LEU A 454 3.58 -1.52 25.34
CA LEU A 454 3.07 -1.75 26.69
C LEU A 454 2.27 -3.07 26.78
N SER A 455 1.49 -3.42 25.76
CA SER A 455 0.72 -4.68 25.73
C SER A 455 1.62 -5.90 25.63
N SER A 456 2.73 -5.78 24.88
CA SER A 456 3.74 -6.84 24.79
C SER A 456 4.40 -7.07 26.16
N MET A 457 4.77 -6.00 26.87
CA MET A 457 5.23 -6.10 28.25
C MET A 457 4.16 -6.73 29.17
N LEU A 458 2.89 -6.35 29.02
CA LEU A 458 1.79 -6.91 29.81
C LEU A 458 1.72 -8.43 29.67
N ARG A 459 1.82 -8.94 28.44
CA ARG A 459 1.84 -10.39 28.18
C ARG A 459 3.04 -11.09 28.80
N GLU A 460 4.23 -10.51 28.69
CA GLU A 460 5.45 -11.08 29.30
C GLU A 460 5.32 -11.19 30.81
N TRP A 461 4.80 -10.14 31.46
CA TRP A 461 4.60 -10.12 32.91
C TRP A 461 3.48 -11.06 33.37
N ASP A 462 2.39 -11.19 32.60
CA ASP A 462 1.34 -12.15 32.88
C ASP A 462 1.87 -13.60 32.82
N GLN A 463 2.64 -13.93 31.77
CA GLN A 463 3.30 -15.23 31.66
C GLN A 463 4.30 -15.49 32.79
N LEU A 464 5.04 -14.47 33.23
CA LEU A 464 5.95 -14.60 34.37
C LEU A 464 5.18 -14.84 35.68
N ALA A 465 4.09 -14.11 35.92
CA ALA A 465 3.24 -14.28 37.09
C ALA A 465 2.60 -15.68 37.13
N LEU A 466 2.18 -16.22 35.97
CA LEU A 466 1.72 -17.61 35.83
C LEU A 466 2.82 -18.63 36.18
N LYS A 467 4.05 -18.41 35.71
CA LYS A 467 5.19 -19.28 36.06
C LYS A 467 5.49 -19.24 37.57
N ILE A 468 5.55 -18.04 38.16
CA ILE A 468 5.83 -17.86 39.60
C ILE A 468 4.73 -18.49 40.46
N SER A 469 3.45 -18.24 40.12
CA SER A 469 2.32 -18.83 40.85
C SER A 469 2.30 -20.36 40.75
N THR A 470 2.60 -20.92 39.57
CA THR A 470 2.74 -22.38 39.39
C THR A 470 3.86 -22.95 40.26
N ILE A 471 5.03 -22.31 40.31
CA ILE A 471 6.15 -22.72 41.17
C ILE A 471 5.76 -22.65 42.65
N LEU A 472 5.13 -21.55 43.09
CA LEU A 472 4.66 -21.38 44.47
C LEU A 472 3.66 -22.47 44.87
N ILE A 473 2.70 -22.80 43.99
CA ILE A 473 1.74 -23.88 44.23
C ILE A 473 2.46 -25.23 44.40
N ILE A 474 3.44 -25.53 43.53
CA ILE A 474 4.25 -26.76 43.64
C ILE A 474 5.01 -26.80 44.97
N VAL A 475 5.63 -25.69 45.38
CA VAL A 475 6.37 -25.59 46.65
C VAL A 475 5.43 -25.75 47.85
N ILE A 476 4.25 -25.12 47.84
CA ILE A 476 3.27 -25.23 48.92
C ILE A 476 2.74 -26.67 49.01
N LEU A 477 2.42 -27.31 47.89
CA LEU A 477 1.94 -28.70 47.86
C LEU A 477 3.02 -29.68 48.34
N THR A 478 4.27 -29.52 47.88
CA THR A 478 5.38 -30.38 48.32
C THR A 478 5.72 -30.18 49.79
N ALA A 479 5.78 -28.94 50.27
CA ALA A 479 5.97 -28.66 51.70
C ALA A 479 4.81 -29.22 52.54
N GLY A 480 3.56 -29.04 52.09
CA GLY A 480 2.36 -29.58 52.74
C GLY A 480 2.38 -31.11 52.82
N CYS A 481 2.67 -31.80 51.72
CA CYS A 481 2.83 -33.26 51.70
C CYS A 481 3.95 -33.73 52.62
N THR A 482 5.07 -33.01 52.68
CA THR A 482 6.19 -33.34 53.57
C THR A 482 5.79 -33.19 55.03
N VAL A 483 5.12 -32.10 55.40
CA VAL A 483 4.61 -31.88 56.77
C VAL A 483 3.60 -32.96 57.16
N VAL A 484 2.66 -33.30 56.28
CA VAL A 484 1.68 -34.38 56.53
C VAL A 484 2.36 -35.74 56.65
N ALA A 485 3.36 -36.05 55.81
CA ALA A 485 4.11 -37.30 55.89
C ALA A 485 4.94 -37.39 57.17
N VAL A 486 5.63 -36.32 57.56
CA VAL A 486 6.40 -36.25 58.81
C VAL A 486 5.50 -36.37 60.03
N LEU A 487 4.36 -35.65 60.06
CA LEU A 487 3.36 -35.78 61.13
C LEU A 487 2.74 -37.18 61.17
N GLY A 488 2.43 -37.76 60.02
CA GLY A 488 1.91 -39.13 59.91
C GLY A 488 2.90 -40.17 60.43
N LEU A 489 4.17 -40.08 60.03
CA LEU A 489 5.26 -40.93 60.52
C LEU A 489 5.50 -40.73 62.02
N TYR A 490 5.47 -39.49 62.51
CA TYR A 490 5.60 -39.18 63.93
C TYR A 490 4.44 -39.79 64.75
N LEU A 491 3.21 -39.66 64.28
CA LEU A 491 2.03 -40.25 64.93
C LEU A 491 2.04 -41.79 64.90
N LEU A 492 2.48 -42.39 63.78
CA LEU A 492 2.69 -43.84 63.67
C LEU A 492 3.79 -44.33 64.62
N HIS A 493 4.90 -43.61 64.72
CA HIS A 493 5.97 -43.92 65.66
C HIS A 493 5.48 -43.84 67.12
N ARG A 494 4.68 -42.81 67.45
CA ARG A 494 4.08 -42.65 68.78
C ARG A 494 3.05 -43.74 69.09
N LYS A 495 2.29 -44.20 68.10
CA LYS A 495 1.39 -45.36 68.21
C LYS A 495 2.19 -46.65 68.45
N HIS A 496 3.30 -46.84 67.75
CA HIS A 496 4.17 -48.01 67.95
C HIS A 496 4.81 -48.03 69.36
N GLN A 497 5.18 -46.88 69.92
CA GLN A 497 5.67 -46.78 71.30
C GLN A 497 4.58 -47.03 72.35
N SER A 498 3.34 -46.58 72.10
CA SER A 498 2.22 -46.85 73.01
C SER A 498 1.77 -48.32 72.96
N TRP A 499 1.87 -48.99 71.81
CA TRP A 499 1.67 -50.44 71.71
C TRP A 499 2.79 -51.23 72.40
N ALA A 500 4.04 -50.79 72.29
CA ALA A 500 5.15 -51.37 73.06
C ALA A 500 4.98 -51.18 74.58
N TYR A 501 4.45 -50.03 75.01
CA TYR A 501 4.16 -49.75 76.42
C TYR A 501 2.99 -50.61 76.94
N VAL A 502 1.95 -50.84 76.13
CA VAL A 502 0.82 -51.75 76.48
C VAL A 502 1.27 -53.21 76.49
N TYR A 503 2.14 -53.63 75.58
CA TYR A 503 2.74 -54.98 75.60
C TYR A 503 3.60 -55.20 76.84
N TRP A 504 4.44 -54.21 77.19
CA TRP A 504 5.26 -54.24 78.40
C TRP A 504 4.39 -54.23 79.67
N LEU A 505 3.31 -53.43 79.72
CA LEU A 505 2.38 -53.45 80.85
C LEU A 505 1.67 -54.81 81.01
N ASN A 506 1.30 -55.46 79.90
CA ASN A 506 0.70 -56.80 79.93
C ASN A 506 1.70 -57.89 80.33
N GLU A 507 2.98 -57.79 79.92
CA GLU A 507 4.05 -58.68 80.42
C GLU A 507 4.30 -58.48 81.92
N VAL A 508 4.37 -57.24 82.39
CA VAL A 508 4.56 -56.92 83.81
C VAL A 508 3.35 -57.38 84.64
N LEU A 509 2.11 -57.18 84.17
CA LEU A 509 0.91 -57.67 84.85
C LEU A 509 0.82 -59.20 84.87
N ASN A 510 1.26 -59.90 83.81
CA ASN A 510 1.36 -61.36 83.80
C ASN A 510 2.48 -61.88 84.75
N LEU A 511 3.55 -61.12 84.95
CA LEU A 511 4.63 -61.45 85.89
C LEU A 511 4.19 -61.29 87.36
N TYR A 512 3.31 -60.35 87.66
CA TYR A 512 2.79 -60.14 89.02
C TYR A 512 1.54 -60.99 89.36
N GLY A 513 0.82 -61.51 88.36
CA GLY A 513 -0.35 -62.38 88.57
C GLY A 513 -0.04 -63.78 89.12
N ASN A 514 1.22 -64.23 89.12
CA ASN A 514 1.62 -65.59 89.52
C ASN A 514 2.31 -65.68 90.89
N ILE A 515 2.30 -64.61 91.71
CA ILE A 515 3.00 -64.58 93.02
C ILE A 515 2.04 -64.72 94.23
N PHE A 516 0.73 -64.88 94.01
CA PHE A 516 -0.26 -65.06 95.10
C PHE A 516 -1.04 -66.38 95.07
N ASP A 517 -0.43 -67.46 94.59
CA ASP A 517 -0.92 -68.83 94.83
C ASP A 517 0.25 -69.76 95.17
N LYS A 518 0.71 -69.69 96.43
CA LYS A 518 1.23 -70.82 97.21
C LYS A 518 1.50 -70.45 98.66
#